data_AF-A0A670HM14-F1
#
_entry.id   AF-A0A670HM14-F1
#
_cell.length_a   1.000
_cell.length_b   1.000
_cell.length_c   1.000
_cell.angle_alpha   90.00
_cell.angle_beta   90.00
_cell.angle_gamma   90.00
#
_symmetry.space_group_name_H-M   'P 1'
#
loop_
_entity.id
_entity.type
_entity.pdbx_description
1 polymer ?
#
loop_
_entity_poly.entity_id
_entity_poly.type
_entity_poly.pdbx_seq_one_letter_code
_entity_poly.pdbx_strand_id
1 'polypeptide(L)'
;MVDHELLDHRLADVGIQGTVLQWLRSFLSGRGQRVALGGELSSRHSLVCGVPQGAILSPMLFNIFMRPLAQLVRSFGLGCHQYADDTQLYLLMDGHPDSAPDTLIRCLEAVAGWLRGSRLKLNPSKTEVLWLGRDDMGLRGQLPSLAGVQLVPAPSVKSLGVIFDTSLSMEAQIAAITKAAFFHLRQAKQLAPYLSRPDLATVIHATATSRLDYCNSLYVGLPLRLTQKLQRVQNAAARLLTGSSLRDHIHPVLYQLHWLPVEYRIRFKVLVLTFKALHGLGPSYLRDRLSWYAPQRNLRSSNKNILKVPGHREVRLASTRARAFSAAAPTWWNALSQETRALQDLTSFRRACKTELFHQAFG
;
A
#
# COMPACT_ATOMS: atom_id res chain seq x y z
N MET A 1 -8.57 22.94 -8.18
CA MET A 1 -8.71 22.00 -9.32
C MET A 1 -7.50 22.18 -10.21
N VAL A 2 -7.15 21.21 -11.05
CA VAL A 2 -5.96 21.29 -11.92
C VAL A 2 -6.12 22.44 -12.91
N ASP A 3 -5.27 23.45 -12.82
CA ASP A 3 -5.28 24.58 -13.76
C ASP A 3 -4.65 24.16 -15.10
N HIS A 4 -5.32 24.47 -16.21
CA HIS A 4 -4.90 24.01 -17.54
C HIS A 4 -3.64 24.70 -18.03
N GLU A 5 -3.46 25.99 -17.74
CA GLU A 5 -2.25 26.74 -18.13
C GLU A 5 -1.05 26.23 -17.34
N LEU A 6 -1.20 26.04 -16.03
CA LEU A 6 -0.12 25.48 -15.21
C LEU A 6 0.24 24.06 -15.67
N LEU A 7 -0.75 23.20 -15.94
CA LEU A 7 -0.50 21.85 -16.44
C LEU A 7 0.25 21.87 -17.78
N ASP A 8 -0.09 22.79 -18.67
CA ASP A 8 0.58 22.96 -19.96
C ASP A 8 2.08 23.27 -19.81
N HIS A 9 2.43 24.19 -18.90
CA HIS A 9 3.83 24.45 -18.55
C HIS A 9 4.50 23.19 -17.96
N ARG A 10 3.81 22.45 -17.08
CA ARG A 10 4.37 21.20 -16.51
C ARG A 10 4.60 20.11 -17.56
N LEU A 11 3.76 20.04 -18.59
CA LEU A 11 3.94 19.11 -19.70
C LEU A 11 5.19 19.49 -20.51
N ALA A 12 5.39 20.78 -20.77
CA ALA A 12 6.61 21.26 -21.42
C ALA A 12 7.88 21.00 -20.57
N ASP A 13 7.81 21.20 -19.25
CA ASP A 13 8.91 20.94 -18.30
C ASP A 13 9.39 19.48 -18.31
N VAL A 14 8.50 18.52 -18.64
CA VAL A 14 8.84 17.10 -18.76
C VAL A 14 9.22 16.69 -20.19
N GLY A 15 9.33 17.65 -21.11
CA GLY A 15 9.74 17.43 -22.49
C GLY A 15 8.60 17.10 -23.47
N ILE A 16 7.33 17.21 -23.05
CA ILE A 16 6.19 17.01 -23.95
C ILE A 16 5.96 18.31 -24.74
N GLN A 17 6.20 18.25 -26.05
CA GLN A 17 6.17 19.42 -26.93
C GLN A 17 5.48 19.09 -28.27
N GLY A 18 5.36 20.10 -29.14
CA GLY A 18 4.86 19.95 -30.51
C GLY A 18 3.43 19.41 -30.59
N THR A 19 3.20 18.49 -31.53
CA THR A 19 1.88 17.91 -31.82
C THR A 19 1.26 17.21 -30.62
N VAL A 20 2.07 16.53 -29.79
CA VAL A 20 1.57 15.82 -28.60
C VAL A 20 1.03 16.82 -27.57
N LEU A 21 1.75 17.92 -27.34
CA LEU A 21 1.29 18.97 -26.42
C LEU A 21 -0.02 19.61 -26.92
N GLN A 22 -0.10 19.92 -28.22
CA GLN A 22 -1.30 20.46 -28.84
C GLN A 22 -2.50 19.50 -28.71
N TRP A 23 -2.26 18.21 -28.88
CA TRP A 23 -3.29 17.18 -28.70
C TRP A 23 -3.78 17.11 -27.25
N LEU A 24 -2.87 17.18 -26.26
CA LEU A 24 -3.24 17.23 -24.84
C LEU A 24 -4.02 18.50 -24.47
N ARG A 25 -3.64 19.65 -25.04
CA ARG A 25 -4.40 20.91 -24.90
C ARG A 25 -5.82 20.75 -25.46
N SER A 26 -5.95 20.18 -26.65
CA SER A 26 -7.24 19.89 -27.28
C SER A 26 -8.08 18.93 -26.44
N PHE A 27 -7.46 17.92 -25.83
CA PHE A 27 -8.13 16.97 -24.94
C PHE A 27 -8.74 17.64 -23.69
N LEU A 28 -8.11 18.70 -23.17
CA LEU A 28 -8.54 19.42 -21.97
C LEU A 28 -9.50 20.59 -22.26
N SER A 29 -9.37 21.20 -23.45
CA SER A 29 -10.10 22.41 -23.83
C SER A 29 -11.52 22.13 -24.34
N GLY A 30 -12.40 23.14 -24.28
CA GLY A 30 -13.76 23.07 -24.83
C GLY A 30 -14.69 22.08 -24.13
N ARG A 31 -14.28 21.57 -22.96
CA ARG A 31 -15.06 20.59 -22.19
C ARG A 31 -16.23 21.28 -21.48
N GLY A 32 -17.30 20.53 -21.28
CA GLY A 32 -18.40 20.97 -20.44
C GLY A 32 -19.09 19.78 -19.80
N GLN A 33 -19.83 20.06 -18.72
CA GLN A 33 -20.62 19.07 -17.99
C GLN A 33 -22.09 19.48 -17.94
N ARG A 34 -22.95 18.48 -17.78
CA ARG A 34 -24.39 18.61 -17.53
C ARG A 34 -24.78 17.56 -16.50
N VAL A 35 -25.81 17.85 -15.72
CA VAL A 35 -26.41 16.89 -14.78
C VAL A 35 -27.67 16.34 -15.43
N ALA A 36 -27.81 15.01 -15.45
CA ALA A 36 -29.02 14.33 -15.86
C ALA A 36 -29.78 13.85 -14.62
N LEU A 37 -31.07 14.18 -14.51
CA LEU A 37 -31.92 13.69 -13.44
C LEU A 37 -33.23 13.16 -14.05
N GLY A 38 -33.36 11.83 -14.08
CA GLY A 38 -34.42 11.18 -14.86
C GLY A 38 -34.21 11.41 -16.36
N GLY A 39 -35.22 11.94 -17.04
CA GLY A 39 -35.18 12.29 -18.46
C GLY A 39 -34.71 13.72 -18.76
N GLU A 40 -34.52 14.56 -17.73
CA GLU A 40 -34.18 15.97 -17.89
C GLU A 40 -32.68 16.23 -17.81
N LEU A 41 -32.19 17.18 -18.60
CA LEU A 41 -30.79 17.59 -18.65
C LEU A 41 -30.63 19.06 -18.25
N SER A 42 -29.67 19.34 -17.37
CA SER A 42 -29.30 20.72 -17.05
C SER A 42 -28.69 21.44 -18.25
N SER A 43 -28.60 22.77 -18.15
CA SER A 43 -27.77 23.57 -19.06
C SER A 43 -26.30 23.13 -19.04
N ARG A 44 -25.58 23.35 -20.15
CA ARG A 44 -24.15 23.04 -20.25
C ARG A 44 -23.37 24.02 -19.40
N HIS A 45 -22.56 23.49 -18.48
CA HIS A 45 -21.55 24.28 -17.77
C HIS A 45 -20.17 24.01 -18.38
N SER A 46 -19.43 25.07 -18.74
CA SER A 46 -18.08 24.93 -19.29
C SER A 46 -17.08 24.54 -18.20
N LEU A 47 -16.14 23.65 -18.53
CA LEU A 47 -15.08 23.21 -17.63
C LEU A 47 -13.76 23.88 -18.01
N VAL A 48 -13.42 24.94 -17.28
CA VAL A 48 -12.18 25.73 -17.50
C VAL A 48 -10.96 25.20 -16.74
N CYS A 49 -11.16 24.20 -15.88
CA CYS A 49 -10.10 23.55 -15.11
C CYS A 49 -10.46 22.09 -14.80
N GLY A 50 -9.47 21.32 -14.36
CA GLY A 50 -9.58 19.92 -14.02
C GLY A 50 -9.23 18.99 -15.18
N VAL A 51 -8.94 17.74 -14.84
CA VAL A 51 -8.77 16.65 -15.80
C VAL A 51 -10.06 15.82 -15.85
N PRO A 52 -10.49 15.28 -17.01
CA PRO A 52 -11.74 14.53 -17.12
C PRO A 52 -11.76 13.28 -16.24
N GLN A 53 -12.69 13.18 -15.30
CA GLN A 53 -12.84 11.97 -14.48
C GLN A 53 -13.28 10.79 -15.35
N GLY A 54 -12.67 9.62 -15.10
CA GLY A 54 -12.93 8.40 -15.88
C GLY A 54 -12.12 8.26 -17.17
N ALA A 55 -11.41 9.31 -17.61
CA ALA A 55 -10.53 9.20 -18.76
C ALA A 55 -9.16 8.58 -18.40
N ILE A 56 -8.63 7.75 -19.29
CA ILE A 56 -7.39 6.97 -19.11
C ILE A 56 -6.17 7.87 -18.84
N LEU A 57 -6.10 9.04 -19.47
CA LEU A 57 -4.96 9.96 -19.35
C LEU A 57 -4.98 10.82 -18.10
N SER A 58 -6.16 11.04 -17.51
CA SER A 58 -6.34 11.98 -16.41
C SER A 58 -5.46 11.68 -15.19
N PRO A 59 -5.29 10.41 -14.74
CA PRO A 59 -4.36 10.09 -13.66
C PRO A 59 -2.91 10.44 -13.99
N MET A 60 -2.46 10.18 -15.23
CA MET A 60 -1.11 10.52 -15.67
C MET A 60 -0.89 12.04 -15.65
N LEU A 61 -1.83 12.80 -16.22
CA LEU A 61 -1.78 14.26 -16.24
C LEU A 61 -1.76 14.84 -14.83
N PHE A 62 -2.56 14.29 -13.92
CA PHE A 62 -2.56 14.69 -12.52
C PHE A 62 -1.21 14.39 -11.83
N ASN A 63 -0.60 13.23 -12.09
CA ASN A 63 0.72 12.90 -11.54
C ASN A 63 1.82 13.84 -12.07
N ILE A 64 1.78 14.22 -13.35
CA ILE A 64 2.71 15.22 -13.91
C ILE A 64 2.50 16.57 -13.24
N PHE A 65 1.25 16.99 -13.03
CA PHE A 65 0.92 18.23 -12.32
C PHE A 65 1.49 18.27 -10.90
N MET A 66 1.39 17.15 -10.16
CA MET A 66 1.81 17.05 -8.76
C MET A 66 3.31 16.79 -8.58
N ARG A 67 4.05 16.46 -9.64
CA ARG A 67 5.49 16.12 -9.59
C ARG A 67 6.36 17.18 -8.87
N PRO A 68 6.21 18.49 -9.09
CA PRO A 68 7.04 19.50 -8.44
C PRO A 68 6.89 19.50 -6.92
N LEU A 69 5.72 19.11 -6.39
CA LEU A 69 5.50 19.03 -4.95
C LEU A 69 6.43 18.02 -4.28
N ALA A 70 6.62 16.84 -4.88
CA ALA A 70 7.54 15.85 -4.34
C ALA A 70 9.01 16.32 -4.39
N GLN A 71 9.39 17.09 -5.42
CA GLN A 71 10.73 17.67 -5.51
C GLN A 71 10.96 18.72 -4.42
N LEU A 72 9.95 19.57 -4.20
CA LEU A 72 9.96 20.56 -3.11
C LEU A 72 10.13 19.89 -1.75
N VAL A 73 9.35 18.86 -1.43
CA VAL A 73 9.49 18.16 -0.14
C VAL A 73 10.89 17.57 0.02
N ARG A 74 11.42 16.93 -1.03
CA ARG A 74 12.76 16.33 -0.99
C ARG A 74 13.87 17.35 -0.83
N SER A 75 13.70 18.60 -1.28
CA SER A 75 14.71 19.65 -1.09
C SER A 75 14.88 20.06 0.39
N PHE A 76 13.89 19.75 1.24
CA PHE A 76 14.00 19.90 2.70
C PHE A 76 14.58 18.64 3.38
N GLY A 77 14.97 17.62 2.62
CA GLY A 77 15.46 16.34 3.17
C GLY A 77 14.36 15.42 3.69
N LEU A 78 13.08 15.75 3.45
CA LEU A 78 11.96 14.91 3.85
C LEU A 78 11.65 13.82 2.82
N GLY A 79 11.19 12.68 3.32
CA GLY A 79 10.59 11.65 2.50
C GLY A 79 9.19 12.03 2.04
N CYS A 80 8.84 11.62 0.82
CA CYS A 80 7.54 11.92 0.22
C CYS A 80 6.99 10.72 -0.54
N HIS A 81 5.76 10.30 -0.21
CA HIS A 81 4.96 9.38 -1.01
C HIS A 81 3.69 10.09 -1.48
N GLN A 82 3.34 9.92 -2.75
CA GLN A 82 2.15 10.48 -3.35
C GLN A 82 1.33 9.36 -3.99
N TYR A 83 0.03 9.36 -3.72
CA TYR A 83 -0.93 8.49 -4.37
C TYR A 83 -2.18 9.31 -4.70
N ALA A 84 -2.33 9.69 -5.96
CA ALA A 84 -3.30 10.71 -6.35
C ALA A 84 -3.16 11.95 -5.46
N ASP A 85 -4.26 12.46 -4.89
CA ASP A 85 -4.29 13.63 -4.01
C ASP A 85 -3.73 13.35 -2.59
N ASP A 86 -3.66 12.09 -2.17
CA ASP A 86 -3.06 11.72 -0.89
C ASP A 86 -1.53 11.90 -0.95
N THR A 87 -1.02 12.88 -0.21
CA THR A 87 0.42 13.15 -0.07
C THR A 87 0.86 12.88 1.37
N GLN A 88 1.89 12.05 1.52
CA GLN A 88 2.45 11.66 2.81
C GLN A 88 3.89 12.17 2.90
N LEU A 89 4.15 12.95 3.94
CA LEU A 89 5.48 13.43 4.29
C LEU A 89 5.98 12.59 5.47
N TYR A 90 7.24 12.19 5.44
CA TYR A 90 7.85 11.49 6.57
C TYR A 90 9.27 12.00 6.81
N LEU A 91 9.59 12.17 8.09
CA LEU A 91 10.89 12.59 8.57
C LEU A 91 11.42 11.51 9.51
N LEU A 92 12.61 10.99 9.21
CA LEU A 92 13.31 10.11 10.14
C LEU A 92 14.12 10.98 11.10
N MET A 93 13.88 10.82 12.39
CA MET A 93 14.62 11.52 13.44
C MET A 93 15.61 10.55 14.07
N ASP A 94 16.83 11.01 14.30
CA ASP A 94 17.94 10.24 14.88
C ASP A 94 17.90 10.20 16.42
N GLY A 95 16.84 10.74 17.03
CA GLY A 95 16.65 10.80 18.47
C GLY A 95 17.14 12.10 19.12
N HIS A 96 17.72 13.03 18.35
CA HIS A 96 18.05 14.37 18.82
C HIS A 96 16.91 15.35 18.47
N PRO A 97 16.10 15.79 19.45
CA PRO A 97 14.88 16.56 19.18
C PRO A 97 15.11 18.00 18.67
N ASP A 98 16.34 18.51 18.73
CA ASP A 98 16.59 19.96 18.62
C ASP A 98 16.58 20.53 17.18
N SER A 99 16.56 19.71 16.12
CA SER A 99 16.70 20.18 14.72
C SER A 99 15.61 19.72 13.73
N ALA A 100 14.87 18.67 14.08
CA ALA A 100 13.84 18.08 13.22
C ALA A 100 12.55 18.91 13.08
N PRO A 101 12.04 19.60 14.12
CA PRO A 101 10.76 20.31 14.05
C PRO A 101 10.77 21.45 13.03
N ASP A 102 11.83 22.27 13.03
CA ASP A 102 11.95 23.44 12.16
C ASP A 102 11.97 23.10 10.67
N THR A 103 12.64 21.99 10.32
CA THR A 103 12.70 21.53 8.93
C THR A 103 11.32 21.09 8.44
N LEU A 104 10.57 20.37 9.28
CA LEU A 104 9.19 19.99 8.97
C LEU A 104 8.29 21.23 8.85
N ILE A 105 8.44 22.20 9.75
CA ILE A 105 7.69 23.46 9.72
C ILE A 105 7.90 24.21 8.40
N ARG A 106 9.15 24.48 8.06
CA ARG A 106 9.49 25.20 6.82
C ARG A 106 9.03 24.43 5.58
N CYS A 107 9.11 23.10 5.60
CA CYS A 107 8.60 22.28 4.51
C CYS A 107 7.07 22.40 4.38
N LEU A 108 6.32 22.35 5.48
CA LEU A 108 4.86 22.46 5.47
C LEU A 108 4.40 23.84 4.97
N GLU A 109 5.08 24.91 5.36
CA GLU A 109 4.84 26.26 4.85
C GLU A 109 5.09 26.36 3.35
N ALA A 110 6.22 25.81 2.88
CA ALA A 110 6.56 25.78 1.46
C ALA A 110 5.53 24.96 0.66
N VAL A 111 5.08 23.82 1.18
CA VAL A 111 4.01 23.00 0.59
C VAL A 111 2.70 23.78 0.49
N ALA A 112 2.30 24.46 1.57
CA ALA A 112 1.08 25.27 1.57
C ALA A 112 1.17 26.43 0.57
N GLY A 113 2.33 27.10 0.49
CA GLY A 113 2.61 28.14 -0.49
C GLY A 113 2.55 27.62 -1.93
N TRP A 114 3.17 26.46 -2.19
CA TRP A 114 3.15 25.82 -3.51
C TRP A 114 1.74 25.40 -3.94
N LEU A 115 0.95 24.81 -3.03
CA LEU A 115 -0.43 24.42 -3.31
C LEU A 115 -1.28 25.65 -3.66
N ARG A 116 -1.12 26.74 -2.91
CA ARG A 116 -1.79 28.02 -3.19
C ARG A 116 -1.40 28.57 -4.56
N GLY A 117 -0.10 28.61 -4.88
CA GLY A 117 0.40 29.03 -6.19
C GLY A 117 -0.06 28.12 -7.33
N SER A 118 -0.27 26.84 -7.05
CA SER A 118 -0.78 25.85 -8.01
C SER A 118 -2.30 25.79 -8.09
N ARG A 119 -3.02 26.75 -7.46
CA ARG A 119 -4.50 26.80 -7.39
C ARG A 119 -5.14 25.53 -6.83
N LEU A 120 -4.42 24.83 -5.95
CA LEU A 120 -4.90 23.68 -5.19
C LEU A 120 -5.26 24.10 -3.77
N LYS A 121 -6.41 23.61 -3.30
CA LYS A 121 -6.88 23.84 -1.94
C LYS A 121 -6.37 22.72 -1.04
N LEU A 122 -5.43 23.05 -0.17
CA LEU A 122 -5.06 22.18 0.95
C LEU A 122 -6.27 21.98 1.86
N ASN A 123 -6.42 20.78 2.42
CA ASN A 123 -7.47 20.47 3.38
C ASN A 123 -6.85 20.16 4.76
N PRO A 124 -6.67 21.18 5.62
CA PRO A 124 -6.02 20.97 6.91
C PRO A 124 -6.81 20.03 7.83
N SER A 125 -8.16 20.02 7.75
CA SER A 125 -8.98 19.14 8.60
C SER A 125 -8.87 17.65 8.22
N LYS A 126 -8.39 17.34 7.02
CA LYS A 126 -8.04 15.97 6.61
C LYS A 126 -6.55 15.64 6.81
N THR A 127 -5.74 16.61 7.21
CA THR A 127 -4.30 16.39 7.40
C THR A 127 -4.06 15.81 8.78
N GLU A 128 -3.65 14.54 8.82
CA GLU A 128 -3.38 13.82 10.07
C GLU A 128 -1.87 13.68 10.29
N VAL A 129 -1.43 13.73 11.56
CA VAL A 129 -0.03 13.49 11.94
C VAL A 129 0.04 12.23 12.78
N LEU A 130 0.90 11.28 12.39
CA LEU A 130 1.21 10.09 13.18
C LEU A 130 2.65 10.17 13.67
N TRP A 131 2.81 10.08 14.99
CA TRP A 131 4.11 9.98 15.63
C TRP A 131 4.49 8.51 15.88
N LEU A 132 5.67 8.10 15.41
CA LEU A 132 6.19 6.73 15.58
C LEU A 132 7.48 6.80 16.40
N GLY A 133 7.40 6.50 17.69
CA GLY A 133 8.54 6.59 18.61
C GLY A 133 8.17 6.28 20.06
N ARG A 134 9.17 6.13 20.94
CA ARG A 134 8.97 5.85 22.37
C ARG A 134 8.65 7.08 23.21
N ASP A 135 8.90 8.27 22.70
CA ASP A 135 8.78 9.51 23.46
C ASP A 135 7.83 10.47 22.74
N ASP A 136 6.73 10.84 23.39
CA ASP A 136 5.65 11.68 22.84
C ASP A 136 5.54 13.03 23.55
N MET A 137 6.35 13.26 24.59
CA MET A 137 6.08 14.30 25.60
C MET A 137 6.53 15.71 25.18
N GLY A 138 7.56 15.85 24.34
CA GLY A 138 8.13 17.16 23.99
C GLY A 138 7.54 17.86 22.75
N LEU A 139 7.06 17.09 21.77
CA LEU A 139 6.79 17.59 20.41
C LEU A 139 5.31 17.88 20.11
N ARG A 140 4.39 17.45 20.99
CA ARG A 140 2.95 17.75 20.86
C ARG A 140 2.66 19.25 20.84
N GLY A 141 3.51 20.07 21.47
CA GLY A 141 3.40 21.53 21.49
C GLY A 141 4.20 22.27 20.40
N GLN A 142 5.01 21.57 19.61
CA GLN A 142 5.96 22.18 18.66
C GLN A 142 5.57 22.02 17.19
N LEU A 143 4.47 21.31 16.89
CA LEU A 143 4.00 21.22 15.51
C LEU A 143 3.45 22.58 15.04
N PRO A 144 3.68 22.95 13.77
CA PRO A 144 3.18 24.20 13.24
C PRO A 144 1.67 24.14 13.00
N SER A 145 1.06 25.32 12.90
CA SER A 145 -0.24 25.44 12.25
C SER A 145 -0.08 25.32 10.73
N LEU A 146 -0.95 24.53 10.11
CA LEU A 146 -1.02 24.37 8.66
C LEU A 146 -2.23 25.13 8.13
N ALA A 147 -1.98 26.24 7.42
CA ALA A 147 -3.02 27.13 6.90
C ALA A 147 -4.02 27.58 8.00
N GLY A 148 -3.51 27.90 9.19
CA GLY A 148 -4.30 28.37 10.34
C GLY A 148 -4.93 27.26 11.20
N VAL A 149 -4.71 25.97 10.86
CA VAL A 149 -5.18 24.84 11.67
C VAL A 149 -4.00 24.21 12.40
N GLN A 150 -4.08 24.14 13.73
CA GLN A 150 -3.04 23.51 14.54
C GLN A 150 -3.00 22.00 14.29
N LEU A 151 -1.83 21.50 13.86
CA LEU A 151 -1.64 20.06 13.67
C LEU A 151 -1.42 19.39 15.03
N VAL A 152 -2.17 18.31 15.29
CA VAL A 152 -2.07 17.54 16.53
C VAL A 152 -1.78 16.08 16.17
N PRO A 153 -0.82 15.42 16.84
CA PRO A 153 -0.58 13.99 16.63
C PRO A 153 -1.80 13.18 17.02
N ALA A 154 -2.25 12.30 16.11
CA ALA A 154 -3.33 11.37 16.35
C ALA A 154 -2.79 10.02 16.87
N PRO A 155 -3.54 9.32 17.75
CA PRO A 155 -3.14 7.98 18.22
C PRO A 155 -3.18 6.93 17.11
N SER A 156 -3.94 7.20 16.05
CA SER A 156 -4.00 6.37 14.85
C SER A 156 -4.40 7.20 13.64
N VAL A 157 -3.90 6.84 12.46
CA VAL A 157 -4.24 7.48 11.17
C VAL A 157 -4.60 6.44 10.12
N LYS A 158 -5.39 6.83 9.13
CA LYS A 158 -5.75 5.93 8.02
C LYS A 158 -5.01 6.34 6.76
N SER A 159 -4.08 5.51 6.32
CA SER A 159 -3.30 5.70 5.09
C SER A 159 -3.69 4.64 4.05
N LEU A 160 -4.20 5.08 2.90
CA LEU A 160 -4.57 4.22 1.75
C LEU A 160 -5.41 2.99 2.16
N GLY A 161 -6.37 3.19 3.07
CA GLY A 161 -7.25 2.12 3.53
C GLY A 161 -6.70 1.27 4.68
N VAL A 162 -5.48 1.53 5.17
CA VAL A 162 -4.86 0.83 6.30
C VAL A 162 -4.76 1.76 7.51
N ILE A 163 -5.19 1.27 8.67
CA ILE A 163 -5.12 1.98 9.95
C ILE A 163 -3.76 1.69 10.60
N PHE A 164 -2.99 2.74 10.87
CA PHE A 164 -1.73 2.68 11.59
C PHE A 164 -1.88 3.34 12.95
N ASP A 165 -1.51 2.64 14.01
CA ASP A 165 -1.38 3.18 15.36
C ASP A 165 0.09 3.49 15.70
N THR A 166 0.32 4.28 16.75
CA THR A 166 1.67 4.72 17.18
C THR A 166 2.64 3.56 17.47
N SER A 167 2.12 2.40 17.86
CA SER A 167 2.91 1.19 18.14
C SER A 167 3.04 0.24 16.95
N LEU A 168 2.40 0.57 15.81
CA LEU A 168 2.27 -0.30 14.64
C LEU A 168 1.77 -1.71 15.04
N SER A 169 0.80 -1.78 15.96
CA SER A 169 0.24 -3.04 16.46
C SER A 169 -0.63 -3.75 15.42
N MET A 170 -1.24 -2.98 14.51
CA MET A 170 -2.24 -3.43 13.52
C MET A 170 -3.55 -3.93 14.16
N GLU A 171 -3.78 -3.73 15.46
CA GLU A 171 -4.97 -4.28 16.13
C GLU A 171 -6.27 -3.68 15.60
N ALA A 172 -6.33 -2.35 15.49
CA ALA A 172 -7.47 -1.63 14.94
C ALA A 172 -7.76 -2.02 13.48
N GLN A 173 -6.70 -2.17 12.67
CA GLN A 173 -6.81 -2.60 11.28
C GLN A 173 -7.39 -4.01 11.17
N ILE A 174 -6.84 -4.97 11.92
CA ILE A 174 -7.28 -6.37 11.89
C ILE A 174 -8.72 -6.48 12.39
N ALA A 175 -9.09 -5.73 13.43
CA ALA A 175 -10.46 -5.67 13.93
C ALA A 175 -11.43 -5.14 12.88
N ALA A 176 -11.08 -4.04 12.20
CA ALA A 176 -11.90 -3.43 11.14
C ALA A 176 -12.10 -4.40 9.95
N ILE A 177 -11.02 -5.03 9.45
CA ILE A 177 -11.11 -6.01 8.36
C ILE A 177 -11.96 -7.20 8.78
N THR A 178 -11.70 -7.76 9.97
CA THR A 178 -12.42 -8.95 10.47
C THR A 178 -13.91 -8.67 10.59
N LYS A 179 -14.29 -7.51 11.16
CA LYS A 179 -15.68 -7.07 11.27
C LYS A 179 -16.35 -6.95 9.89
N ALA A 180 -15.71 -6.26 8.96
CA ALA A 180 -16.24 -6.06 7.61
C ALA A 180 -16.35 -7.38 6.83
N ALA A 181 -15.34 -8.24 6.91
CA ALA A 181 -15.35 -9.52 6.21
C ALA A 181 -16.44 -10.46 6.75
N PHE A 182 -16.61 -10.58 8.07
CA PHE A 182 -17.72 -11.36 8.64
C PHE A 182 -19.09 -10.77 8.33
N PHE A 183 -19.21 -9.44 8.24
CA PHE A 183 -20.44 -8.81 7.75
C PHE A 183 -20.77 -9.29 6.34
N HIS A 184 -19.82 -9.21 5.40
CA HIS A 184 -20.07 -9.67 4.03
C HIS A 184 -20.28 -11.17 3.90
N LEU A 185 -19.57 -12.00 4.69
CA LEU A 185 -19.81 -13.45 4.69
C LEU A 185 -21.21 -13.81 5.17
N ARG A 186 -21.78 -13.05 6.11
CA ARG A 186 -23.19 -13.24 6.54
C ARG A 186 -24.16 -12.91 5.41
N GLN A 187 -23.92 -11.83 4.66
CA GLN A 187 -24.75 -11.51 3.48
C GLN A 187 -24.58 -12.57 2.37
N ALA A 188 -23.35 -13.00 2.09
CA ALA A 188 -23.09 -14.07 1.13
C ALA A 188 -23.79 -15.38 1.51
N LYS A 189 -23.86 -15.70 2.81
CA LYS A 189 -24.60 -16.86 3.32
C LYS A 189 -26.10 -16.78 3.03
N GLN A 190 -26.70 -15.59 3.10
CA GLN A 190 -28.12 -15.40 2.76
C GLN A 190 -28.36 -15.57 1.26
N LEU A 191 -27.39 -15.23 0.42
CA LEU A 191 -27.45 -15.41 -1.04
C LEU A 191 -27.13 -16.83 -1.49
N ALA A 192 -26.44 -17.62 -0.66
CA ALA A 192 -25.96 -18.95 -1.02
C ALA A 192 -27.03 -19.90 -1.61
N PRO A 193 -28.30 -19.92 -1.14
CA PRO A 193 -29.34 -20.76 -1.74
C PRO A 193 -29.70 -20.39 -3.18
N TYR A 194 -29.42 -19.15 -3.59
CA TYR A 194 -29.78 -18.60 -4.89
C TYR A 194 -28.61 -18.54 -5.88
N LEU A 195 -27.42 -18.97 -5.47
CA LEU A 195 -26.20 -18.89 -6.26
C LEU A 195 -25.63 -20.27 -6.53
N SER A 196 -25.08 -20.46 -7.72
CA SER A 196 -24.23 -21.62 -7.99
C SER A 196 -22.97 -21.57 -7.13
N ARG A 197 -22.31 -22.72 -6.91
CA ARG A 197 -21.04 -22.75 -6.16
C ARG A 197 -19.95 -21.81 -6.76
N PRO A 198 -19.73 -21.76 -8.09
CA PRO A 198 -18.80 -20.81 -8.70
C PRO A 198 -19.17 -19.33 -8.44
N ASP A 199 -20.45 -18.99 -8.51
CA ASP A 199 -20.90 -17.60 -8.27
C ASP A 199 -20.73 -17.22 -6.80
N LEU A 200 -21.07 -18.13 -5.89
CA LEU A 200 -20.84 -17.95 -4.46
C LEU A 200 -19.33 -17.79 -4.16
N ALA A 201 -18.47 -18.58 -4.80
CA ALA A 201 -17.02 -18.42 -4.69
C ALA A 201 -16.58 -17.03 -5.14
N THR A 202 -17.12 -16.53 -6.26
CA THR A 202 -16.84 -15.18 -6.77
C THR A 202 -17.25 -14.12 -5.76
N VAL A 203 -18.44 -14.22 -5.18
CA VAL A 203 -18.92 -13.28 -4.13
C VAL A 203 -18.01 -13.33 -2.90
N ILE A 204 -17.66 -14.52 -2.41
CA ILE A 204 -16.77 -14.71 -1.26
C ILE A 204 -15.37 -14.13 -1.54
N HIS A 205 -14.84 -14.35 -2.74
CA HIS A 205 -13.54 -13.83 -3.14
C HIS A 205 -13.55 -12.31 -3.26
N ALA A 206 -14.56 -11.74 -3.93
CA ALA A 206 -14.70 -10.31 -4.12
C ALA A 206 -14.93 -9.55 -2.81
N THR A 207 -15.63 -10.16 -1.84
CA THR A 207 -16.06 -9.46 -0.62
C THR A 207 -15.22 -9.79 0.62
N ALA A 208 -14.76 -11.01 0.81
CA ALA A 208 -13.97 -11.41 1.98
C ALA A 208 -12.49 -11.60 1.65
N THR A 209 -12.18 -12.40 0.62
CA THR A 209 -10.78 -12.75 0.31
C THR A 209 -9.97 -11.54 -0.13
N SER A 210 -10.55 -10.68 -0.98
CA SER A 210 -9.93 -9.43 -1.43
C SER A 210 -9.53 -8.52 -0.27
N ARG A 211 -10.36 -8.44 0.79
CA ARG A 211 -10.10 -7.66 2.00
C ARG A 211 -8.98 -8.26 2.84
N LEU A 212 -8.91 -9.59 2.92
CA LEU A 212 -7.81 -10.28 3.60
C LEU A 212 -6.48 -10.13 2.87
N ASP A 213 -6.50 -10.02 1.54
CA ASP A 213 -5.30 -9.91 0.72
C ASP A 213 -4.82 -8.47 0.48
N TYR A 214 -5.70 -7.47 0.69
CA TYR A 214 -5.36 -6.07 0.57
C TYR A 214 -4.30 -5.68 1.61
N CYS A 215 -3.14 -5.22 1.14
CA CYS A 215 -1.98 -4.84 1.97
C CYS A 215 -1.54 -5.89 3.01
N ASN A 216 -1.82 -7.18 2.77
CA ASN A 216 -1.53 -8.25 3.74
C ASN A 216 -0.04 -8.45 4.04
N SER A 217 0.86 -7.94 3.19
CA SER A 217 2.31 -7.89 3.46
C SER A 217 2.67 -7.04 4.69
N LEU A 218 1.76 -6.20 5.20
CA LEU A 218 1.97 -5.46 6.44
C LEU A 218 1.74 -6.31 7.70
N TYR A 219 1.15 -7.51 7.55
CA TYR A 219 0.80 -8.39 8.67
C TYR A 219 1.91 -9.38 9.02
N VAL A 220 3.11 -9.15 8.50
CA VAL A 220 4.31 -9.93 8.76
C VAL A 220 4.63 -9.91 10.26
N GLY A 221 4.84 -11.08 10.84
CA GLY A 221 5.27 -11.23 12.23
C GLY A 221 4.30 -10.66 13.26
N LEU A 222 3.01 -10.52 12.92
CA LEU A 222 2.00 -10.19 13.90
C LEU A 222 1.80 -11.33 14.92
N PRO A 223 1.44 -11.00 16.17
CA PRO A 223 1.11 -12.01 17.18
C PRO A 223 0.06 -13.00 16.67
N LEU A 224 0.21 -14.26 17.05
CA LEU A 224 -0.69 -15.34 16.64
C LEU A 224 -2.17 -15.02 16.95
N ARG A 225 -2.45 -14.34 18.07
CA ARG A 225 -3.81 -13.89 18.44
C ARG A 225 -4.48 -13.00 17.37
N LEU A 226 -3.71 -12.20 16.63
CA LEU A 226 -4.22 -11.33 15.57
C LEU A 226 -4.35 -12.09 14.26
N THR A 227 -3.31 -12.84 13.88
CA THR A 227 -3.32 -13.65 12.65
C THR A 227 -4.44 -14.69 12.67
N GLN A 228 -4.75 -15.27 13.84
CA GLN A 228 -5.87 -16.19 14.02
C GLN A 228 -7.24 -15.54 13.76
N LYS A 229 -7.42 -14.24 14.00
CA LYS A 229 -8.68 -13.55 13.68
C LYS A 229 -8.92 -13.56 12.16
N LEU A 230 -7.88 -13.26 11.38
CA LEU A 230 -7.93 -13.36 9.92
C LEU A 230 -8.12 -14.81 9.45
N GLN A 231 -7.43 -15.77 10.08
CA GLN A 231 -7.58 -17.19 9.74
C GLN A 231 -9.02 -17.66 9.97
N ARG A 232 -9.68 -17.22 11.04
CA ARG A 232 -11.10 -17.54 11.30
C ARG A 232 -12.02 -17.01 10.21
N VAL A 233 -11.75 -15.82 9.65
CA VAL A 233 -12.49 -15.30 8.49
C VAL A 233 -12.31 -16.21 7.28
N GLN A 234 -11.08 -16.59 6.95
CA GLN A 234 -10.82 -17.51 5.84
C GLN A 234 -11.49 -18.87 6.05
N ASN A 235 -11.44 -19.40 7.27
CA ASN A 235 -12.06 -20.68 7.62
C ASN A 235 -13.58 -20.62 7.47
N ALA A 236 -14.22 -19.53 7.90
CA ALA A 236 -15.65 -19.32 7.73
C ALA A 236 -16.02 -19.19 6.24
N ALA A 237 -15.21 -18.49 5.45
CA ALA A 237 -15.39 -18.39 4.00
C ALA A 237 -15.29 -19.76 3.31
N ALA A 238 -14.28 -20.56 3.67
CA ALA A 238 -14.08 -21.90 3.12
C ALA A 238 -15.27 -22.81 3.44
N ARG A 239 -15.70 -22.84 4.71
CA ARG A 239 -16.86 -23.64 5.15
C ARG A 239 -18.15 -23.21 4.49
N LEU A 240 -18.37 -21.90 4.30
CA LEU A 240 -19.54 -21.40 3.58
C LEU A 240 -19.56 -21.91 2.14
N LEU A 241 -18.40 -21.92 1.47
CA LEU A 241 -18.29 -22.36 0.08
C LEU A 241 -18.47 -23.88 -0.07
N THR A 242 -17.93 -24.68 0.85
CA THR A 242 -17.98 -26.14 0.77
C THR A 242 -19.22 -26.75 1.43
N GLY A 243 -19.92 -26.00 2.28
CA GLY A 243 -21.01 -26.51 3.11
C GLY A 243 -20.53 -27.36 4.29
N SER A 244 -19.23 -27.31 4.63
CA SER A 244 -18.66 -28.10 5.72
C SER A 244 -19.12 -27.63 7.10
N SER A 245 -19.20 -28.56 8.06
CA SER A 245 -19.61 -28.27 9.43
C SER A 245 -18.61 -27.36 10.14
N LEU A 246 -19.10 -26.61 11.13
CA LEU A 246 -18.24 -25.81 12.01
C LEU A 246 -17.28 -26.67 12.86
N ARG A 247 -17.65 -27.92 13.10
CA ARG A 247 -16.85 -28.89 13.87
C ARG A 247 -15.79 -29.59 13.04
N ASP A 248 -15.94 -29.60 11.71
CA ASP A 248 -15.00 -30.27 10.82
C ASP A 248 -13.63 -29.60 10.92
N HIS A 249 -12.59 -30.44 10.94
CA HIS A 249 -11.23 -29.96 10.87
C HIS A 249 -11.03 -29.16 9.59
N ILE A 250 -10.44 -27.97 9.70
CA ILE A 250 -10.40 -27.03 8.57
C ILE A 250 -9.32 -27.38 7.54
N HIS A 251 -8.30 -28.14 7.95
CA HIS A 251 -7.15 -28.46 7.09
C HIS A 251 -7.56 -29.22 5.81
N PRO A 252 -8.37 -30.30 5.84
CA PRO A 252 -8.87 -30.93 4.61
C PRO A 252 -9.65 -29.98 3.70
N VAL A 253 -10.46 -29.07 4.27
CA VAL A 253 -11.28 -28.12 3.50
C VAL A 253 -10.38 -27.13 2.74
N LEU A 254 -9.39 -26.56 3.42
CA LEU A 254 -8.44 -25.63 2.76
C LEU A 254 -7.55 -26.35 1.75
N TYR A 255 -7.16 -27.59 2.03
CA TYR A 255 -6.41 -28.43 1.10
C TYR A 255 -7.19 -28.69 -0.19
N GLN A 256 -8.45 -29.14 -0.08
CA GLN A 256 -9.35 -29.37 -1.22
C GLN A 256 -9.60 -28.12 -2.05
N LEU A 257 -9.76 -26.97 -1.40
CA LEU A 257 -9.92 -25.67 -2.09
C LEU A 257 -8.60 -25.14 -2.67
N HIS A 258 -7.48 -25.77 -2.35
CA HIS A 258 -6.14 -25.29 -2.68
C HIS A 258 -5.88 -23.84 -2.19
N TRP A 259 -6.37 -23.56 -0.98
CA TRP A 259 -6.26 -22.25 -0.30
C TRP A 259 -5.13 -22.27 0.71
N LEU A 260 -4.12 -21.43 0.50
CA LEU A 260 -3.07 -21.20 1.49
C LEU A 260 -3.65 -20.62 2.79
N PRO A 261 -3.24 -21.10 3.99
CA PRO A 261 -3.55 -20.42 5.25
C PRO A 261 -3.05 -18.98 5.24
N VAL A 262 -3.67 -18.10 6.04
CA VAL A 262 -3.40 -16.65 6.03
C VAL A 262 -1.92 -16.33 6.20
N GLU A 263 -1.22 -17.02 7.09
CA GLU A 263 0.22 -16.82 7.28
C GLU A 263 1.01 -17.06 5.99
N TYR A 264 0.72 -18.14 5.26
CA TYR A 264 1.36 -18.46 4.00
C TYR A 264 0.94 -17.50 2.87
N ARG A 265 -0.27 -16.93 2.92
CA ARG A 265 -0.68 -15.85 1.99
C ARG A 265 0.15 -14.58 2.20
N ILE A 266 0.44 -14.23 3.45
CA ILE A 266 1.30 -13.09 3.80
C ILE A 266 2.73 -13.35 3.29
N ARG A 267 3.28 -14.54 3.56
CA ARG A 267 4.60 -14.96 3.05
C ARG A 267 4.65 -14.89 1.53
N PHE A 268 3.64 -15.44 0.85
CA PHE A 268 3.51 -15.39 -0.61
C PHE A 268 3.55 -13.95 -1.13
N LYS A 269 2.81 -13.02 -0.52
CA LYS A 269 2.82 -11.62 -0.93
C LYS A 269 4.20 -10.99 -0.80
N VAL A 270 4.88 -11.22 0.33
CA VAL A 270 6.24 -10.69 0.57
C VAL A 270 7.24 -11.27 -0.41
N LEU A 271 7.18 -12.56 -0.71
CA LEU A 271 8.04 -13.22 -1.70
C LEU A 271 7.81 -12.66 -3.11
N VAL A 272 6.56 -12.42 -3.50
CA VAL A 272 6.24 -11.77 -4.78
C VAL A 272 6.76 -10.33 -4.84
N LEU A 273 6.67 -9.57 -3.75
CA LEU A 273 7.26 -8.23 -3.67
C LEU A 273 8.79 -8.27 -3.77
N THR A 274 9.41 -9.26 -3.13
CA THR A 274 10.87 -9.51 -3.18
C THR A 274 11.31 -9.81 -4.59
N PHE A 275 10.63 -10.75 -5.27
CA PHE A 275 10.90 -11.08 -6.66
C PHE A 275 10.83 -9.84 -7.55
N LYS A 276 9.76 -9.05 -7.43
CA LYS A 276 9.58 -7.82 -8.21
C LYS A 276 10.69 -6.82 -7.95
N ALA A 277 11.09 -6.62 -6.69
CA ALA A 277 12.18 -5.71 -6.34
C ALA A 277 13.52 -6.14 -6.96
N LEU A 278 13.84 -7.44 -6.93
CA LEU A 278 15.08 -7.99 -7.49
C LEU A 278 15.14 -7.90 -9.03
N HIS A 279 13.99 -8.02 -9.71
CA HIS A 279 13.90 -8.00 -11.17
C HIS A 279 13.50 -6.63 -11.74
N GLY A 280 13.55 -5.55 -10.94
CA GLY A 280 13.21 -4.20 -11.42
C GLY A 280 11.72 -3.98 -11.77
N LEU A 281 10.84 -4.92 -11.40
CA LEU A 281 9.38 -4.82 -11.57
C LEU A 281 8.69 -4.15 -10.35
N GLY A 282 9.46 -3.84 -9.32
CA GLY A 282 9.03 -3.19 -8.09
C GLY A 282 9.72 -1.84 -7.89
N PRO A 283 9.28 -1.05 -6.90
CA PRO A 283 9.89 0.24 -6.64
C PRO A 283 11.33 0.09 -6.12
N SER A 284 12.21 0.99 -6.55
CA SER A 284 13.64 0.99 -6.21
C SER A 284 13.88 0.96 -4.69
N TYR A 285 13.09 1.72 -3.92
CA TYR A 285 13.25 1.78 -2.47
C TYR A 285 13.05 0.44 -1.75
N LEU A 286 12.39 -0.56 -2.36
CA LEU A 286 12.32 -1.92 -1.80
C LEU A 286 13.55 -2.73 -2.20
N ARG A 287 14.02 -2.59 -3.43
CA ARG A 287 15.25 -3.24 -3.91
C ARG A 287 16.45 -2.79 -3.09
N ASP A 288 16.55 -1.50 -2.80
CA ASP A 288 17.66 -0.91 -2.06
C ASP A 288 17.70 -1.37 -0.58
N ARG A 289 16.64 -2.06 -0.11
CA ARG A 289 16.57 -2.68 1.23
C ARG A 289 17.02 -4.14 1.23
N LEU A 290 17.33 -4.71 0.06
CA LEU A 290 17.80 -6.07 -0.12
C LEU A 290 19.27 -6.01 -0.54
N SER A 291 20.08 -6.93 -0.03
CA SER A 291 21.47 -7.09 -0.44
C SER A 291 21.75 -8.55 -0.74
N TRP A 292 22.51 -8.81 -1.80
CA TRP A 292 22.97 -10.15 -2.12
C TRP A 292 23.98 -10.61 -1.07
N TYR A 293 23.92 -11.91 -0.76
CA TYR A 293 24.91 -12.52 0.11
C TYR A 293 26.24 -12.66 -0.65
N ALA A 294 27.29 -12.00 -0.14
CA ALA A 294 28.65 -12.15 -0.63
C ALA A 294 29.46 -12.98 0.39
N PRO A 295 29.91 -14.20 0.04
CA PRO A 295 30.71 -15.02 0.94
C PRO A 295 32.13 -14.46 1.08
N GLN A 296 32.75 -14.58 2.27
CA GLN A 296 34.14 -14.13 2.49
C GLN A 296 35.20 -15.04 1.84
N ARG A 297 34.82 -16.24 1.42
CA ARG A 297 35.66 -17.19 0.65
C ARG A 297 34.80 -17.77 -0.47
N ASN A 298 35.37 -18.01 -1.65
CA ASN A 298 34.65 -18.63 -2.76
C ASN A 298 34.22 -20.05 -2.37
N LEU A 299 32.96 -20.20 -1.96
CA LEU A 299 32.32 -21.46 -1.61
C LEU A 299 31.37 -21.86 -2.73
N ARG A 300 31.05 -23.16 -2.83
CA ARG A 300 30.07 -23.74 -3.79
C ARG A 300 28.65 -23.11 -3.71
N SER A 301 28.41 -22.18 -2.77
CA SER A 301 27.17 -21.40 -2.59
C SER A 301 27.14 -20.08 -3.37
N SER A 302 28.18 -19.72 -4.13
CA SER A 302 28.28 -18.43 -4.83
C SER A 302 27.19 -18.17 -5.88
N ASN A 303 26.56 -19.21 -6.44
CA ASN A 303 25.56 -19.10 -7.52
C ASN A 303 24.11 -19.39 -7.07
N LYS A 304 23.77 -19.23 -5.78
CA LYS A 304 22.46 -19.67 -5.23
C LYS A 304 21.39 -18.56 -5.09
N ASN A 305 21.58 -17.38 -5.68
CA ASN A 305 20.65 -16.24 -5.58
C ASN A 305 20.16 -16.01 -4.12
N ILE A 306 21.10 -15.98 -3.17
CA ILE A 306 20.83 -15.86 -1.73
C ILE A 306 20.91 -14.39 -1.33
N LEU A 307 19.98 -13.94 -0.50
CA LEU A 307 19.99 -12.62 0.10
C LEU A 307 20.68 -12.62 1.46
N LYS A 308 21.36 -11.53 1.81
CA LYS A 308 21.92 -11.32 3.15
C LYS A 308 20.78 -11.14 4.15
N VAL A 309 20.74 -12.00 5.16
CA VAL A 309 19.81 -11.88 6.29
C VAL A 309 20.45 -10.99 7.36
N PRO A 310 19.75 -9.95 7.87
CA PRO A 310 20.25 -9.14 8.97
C PRO A 310 20.57 -9.96 10.21
N GLY A 311 21.60 -9.56 10.96
CA GLY A 311 22.03 -10.28 12.16
C GLY A 311 21.00 -10.21 13.30
N HIS A 312 20.94 -11.23 14.16
CA HIS A 312 19.98 -11.28 15.28
C HIS A 312 20.09 -10.07 16.23
N ARG A 313 21.29 -9.50 16.41
CA ARG A 313 21.50 -8.26 17.19
C ARG A 313 20.90 -7.03 16.51
N GLU A 314 20.98 -6.94 15.18
CA GLU A 314 20.42 -5.83 14.39
C GLU A 314 18.89 -5.82 14.42
N VAL A 315 18.28 -7.01 14.53
CA VAL A 315 16.83 -7.21 14.54
C VAL A 315 16.20 -7.05 15.93
N ARG A 316 16.89 -7.45 17.00
CA ARG A 316 16.36 -7.41 18.39
C ARG A 316 16.23 -6.01 18.98
N LEU A 317 17.00 -5.03 18.51
CA LEU A 317 17.05 -3.68 19.11
C LEU A 317 15.72 -2.90 19.00
N ALA A 318 14.77 -3.34 18.18
CA ALA A 318 13.40 -2.84 18.17
C ALA A 318 12.42 -3.98 17.84
N SER A 319 11.43 -4.24 18.71
CA SER A 319 10.45 -5.33 18.59
C SER A 319 9.72 -5.38 17.23
N THR A 320 9.60 -4.23 16.57
CA THR A 320 8.93 -4.09 15.28
C THR A 320 9.85 -4.35 14.07
N ARG A 321 11.18 -4.31 14.25
CA ARG A 321 12.16 -4.42 13.15
C ARG A 321 12.26 -5.82 12.56
N ALA A 322 11.95 -6.85 13.35
CA ALA A 322 11.80 -8.23 12.85
C ALA A 322 10.69 -8.35 11.80
N ARG A 323 9.69 -7.47 11.86
CA ARG A 323 8.56 -7.44 10.90
C ARG A 323 8.89 -6.65 9.64
N ALA A 324 10.01 -5.92 9.62
CA ALA A 324 10.38 -5.09 8.49
C ALA A 324 10.67 -5.94 7.24
N PHE A 325 10.35 -5.40 6.07
CA PHE A 325 10.60 -6.05 4.79
C PHE A 325 12.08 -6.47 4.65
N SER A 326 13.02 -5.61 5.04
CA SER A 326 14.47 -5.90 4.98
C SER A 326 14.93 -7.06 5.87
N ALA A 327 14.13 -7.49 6.84
CA ALA A 327 14.43 -8.64 7.70
C ALA A 327 13.67 -9.90 7.27
N ALA A 328 12.36 -9.77 7.06
CA ALA A 328 11.50 -10.90 6.73
C ALA A 328 11.71 -11.41 5.29
N ALA A 329 11.88 -10.50 4.32
CA ALA A 329 12.01 -10.89 2.91
C ALA A 329 13.26 -11.75 2.63
N PRO A 330 14.49 -11.37 3.06
CA PRO A 330 15.66 -12.22 2.87
C PRO A 330 15.51 -13.60 3.52
N THR A 331 14.94 -13.65 4.72
CA THR A 331 14.73 -14.89 5.47
C THR A 331 13.83 -15.85 4.71
N TRP A 332 12.67 -15.38 4.26
CA TRP A 332 11.73 -16.23 3.51
C TRP A 332 12.20 -16.53 2.09
N TRP A 333 12.88 -15.59 1.44
CA TRP A 333 13.45 -15.82 0.11
C TRP A 333 14.46 -16.96 0.15
N ASN A 334 15.36 -16.96 1.14
CA ASN A 334 16.39 -17.98 1.26
C ASN A 334 15.85 -19.37 1.64
N ALA A 335 14.65 -19.42 2.23
CA ALA A 335 13.95 -20.67 2.53
C ALA A 335 13.31 -21.32 1.30
N LEU A 336 13.21 -20.61 0.17
CA LEU A 336 12.76 -21.18 -1.09
C LEU A 336 13.82 -22.12 -1.70
N SER A 337 13.34 -23.10 -2.44
CA SER A 337 14.17 -23.95 -3.30
C SER A 337 15.02 -23.13 -4.27
N GLN A 338 16.16 -23.69 -4.68
CA GLN A 338 17.04 -23.03 -5.64
C GLN A 338 16.37 -22.85 -7.00
N GLU A 339 15.54 -23.82 -7.42
CA GLU A 339 14.78 -23.79 -8.66
C GLU A 339 13.78 -22.62 -8.67
N THR A 340 12.96 -22.48 -7.63
CA THR A 340 12.00 -21.37 -7.52
C THR A 340 12.71 -20.01 -7.57
N ARG A 341 13.88 -19.88 -6.93
CA ARG A 341 14.68 -18.63 -6.94
C ARG A 341 15.40 -18.34 -8.24
N ALA A 342 15.64 -19.35 -9.08
CA ALA A 342 16.32 -19.19 -10.36
C ALA A 342 15.39 -18.67 -11.46
N LEU A 343 14.07 -18.78 -11.26
CA LEU A 343 13.06 -18.28 -12.21
C LEU A 343 13.23 -16.80 -12.51
N GLN A 344 13.07 -16.43 -13.77
CA GLN A 344 13.20 -15.04 -14.26
C GLN A 344 11.85 -14.39 -14.59
N ASP A 345 10.81 -15.20 -14.79
CA ASP A 345 9.45 -14.74 -15.09
C ASP A 345 8.57 -14.70 -13.83
N LEU A 346 7.84 -13.59 -13.66
CA LEU A 346 6.96 -13.36 -12.52
C LEU A 346 5.80 -14.37 -12.47
N THR A 347 5.24 -14.76 -13.61
CA THR A 347 4.09 -15.68 -13.64
C THR A 347 4.51 -17.08 -13.20
N SER A 348 5.62 -17.55 -13.74
CA SER A 348 6.28 -18.80 -13.38
C SER A 348 6.66 -18.81 -11.90
N PHE A 349 7.29 -17.74 -11.40
CA PHE A 349 7.64 -17.60 -9.99
C PHE A 349 6.41 -17.68 -9.08
N ARG A 350 5.32 -16.97 -9.42
CA ARG A 350 4.09 -16.99 -8.61
C ARG A 350 3.48 -18.39 -8.51
N ARG A 351 3.52 -19.17 -9.59
CA ARG A 351 3.03 -20.55 -9.60
C ARG A 351 3.91 -21.44 -8.72
N ALA A 352 5.21 -21.46 -8.97
CA ALA A 352 6.18 -22.28 -8.21
C ALA A 352 6.19 -21.93 -6.72
N CYS A 353 6.25 -20.64 -6.38
CA CYS A 353 6.22 -20.17 -5.00
C CYS A 353 4.91 -20.56 -4.28
N LYS A 354 3.75 -20.45 -4.95
CA LYS A 354 2.48 -20.88 -4.34
C LYS A 354 2.49 -22.38 -4.08
N THR A 355 2.95 -23.19 -5.03
CA THR A 355 3.04 -24.65 -4.90
C THR A 355 3.94 -25.04 -3.73
N GLU A 356 5.13 -24.45 -3.65
CA GLU A 356 6.10 -24.74 -2.59
C GLU A 356 5.54 -24.36 -1.21
N LEU A 357 4.90 -23.19 -1.07
CA LEU A 357 4.24 -22.79 0.18
C LEU A 357 3.04 -23.66 0.53
N PHE A 358 2.34 -24.19 -0.48
CA PHE A 358 1.21 -25.11 -0.26
C PHE A 358 1.70 -26.44 0.30
N HIS A 359 2.79 -27.00 -0.23
CA HIS A 359 3.42 -28.19 0.34
C HIS A 359 3.95 -27.94 1.75
N GLN A 360 4.55 -26.79 2.05
CA GLN A 360 4.97 -26.45 3.41
C GLN A 360 3.80 -26.32 4.40
N ALA A 361 2.63 -25.91 3.92
CA ALA A 361 1.45 -25.68 4.76
C ALA A 361 0.66 -26.96 5.07
N PHE A 362 0.69 -27.95 4.18
CA PHE A 362 -0.18 -29.13 4.24
C PHE A 362 0.56 -30.48 4.11
N GLY A 363 1.85 -30.47 3.77
CA GLY A 363 2.68 -31.65 3.56
C GLY A 363 3.49 -32.07 4.77
#